data_AF-A0A2U2D6U8-F1
#
_entry.id   AF-A0A2U2D6U8-F1
#
_cell.length_a   1.000
_cell.length_b   1.000
_cell.length_c   1.000
_cell.angle_alpha   90.00
_cell.angle_beta   90.00
_cell.angle_gamma   90.00
#
_symmetry.space_group_name_H-M   'P 1'
#
loop_
_entity.id
_entity.type
_entity.pdbx_description
1 polymer ?
#
loop_
_entity_poly.entity_id
_entity_poly.type
_entity_poly.pdbx_seq_one_letter_code
_entity_poly.pdbx_strand_id
1 'polypeptide(L)'
;MARCALIYDANVVHSRGTFSIDGLTYGIIDGVEFDGEKRLTNHICKAWLDAPGIGIVDSQGCEYMILSIDEKSETITDDVHHLFALAFLHSPEVAI
;
A
#
# COMPACT_ATOMS: atom_id res chain seq x y z
N MET A 1 14.83 8.76 -7.23
CA MET A 1 14.16 8.01 -8.32
C MET A 1 12.71 7.86 -7.91
N ALA A 2 11.76 8.07 -8.82
CA ALA A 2 10.35 7.92 -8.48
C ALA A 2 10.11 6.47 -8.04
N ARG A 3 9.72 6.31 -6.77
CA ARG A 3 9.54 5.02 -6.08
C ARG A 3 8.11 4.51 -6.14
N CYS A 4 7.23 5.21 -6.85
CA CYS A 4 5.78 5.09 -6.70
C CYS A 4 5.17 4.34 -7.88
N ALA A 5 4.64 3.14 -7.63
CA ALA A 5 3.71 2.49 -8.55
C ALA A 5 2.27 2.68 -8.09
N LEU A 6 1.33 2.58 -9.02
CA LEU A 6 -0.10 2.66 -8.76
C LEU A 6 -0.63 1.25 -8.50
N ILE A 7 -1.52 1.10 -7.52
CA ILE A 7 -2.24 -0.14 -7.25
C ILE A 7 -3.73 0.09 -7.45
N TYR A 8 -4.32 -0.74 -8.31
CA TYR A 8 -5.77 -0.85 -8.52
C TYR A 8 -6.26 -2.21 -8.02
N ASP A 9 -7.56 -2.28 -7.73
CA ASP A 9 -8.23 -3.47 -7.21
C ASP A 9 -7.47 -4.03 -6.01
N ALA A 10 -7.04 -3.12 -5.12
CA ALA A 10 -6.21 -3.45 -3.98
C ALA A 10 -7.03 -4.21 -2.93
N ASN A 11 -6.46 -5.30 -2.44
CA ASN A 11 -6.96 -6.03 -1.29
C ASN A 11 -5.92 -5.99 -0.17
N VAL A 12 -6.36 -5.67 1.03
CA VAL A 12 -5.49 -5.74 2.21
C VAL A 12 -5.41 -7.20 2.64
N VAL A 13 -4.19 -7.71 2.74
CA VAL A 13 -3.92 -9.09 3.12
C VAL A 13 -3.26 -9.08 4.49
N HIS A 14 -4.00 -9.53 5.51
CA HIS A 14 -3.46 -9.74 6.84
C HIS A 14 -2.98 -11.18 7.00
N SER A 15 -1.69 -11.36 7.31
CA SER A 15 -1.13 -12.67 7.62
C SER A 15 -0.06 -12.56 8.70
N ARG A 16 -0.15 -13.44 9.70
CA ARG A 16 0.84 -13.58 10.79
C ARG A 16 1.20 -12.25 11.49
N GLY A 17 0.20 -11.38 11.70
CA GLY A 17 0.38 -10.08 12.38
C GLY A 17 1.01 -8.99 11.52
N THR A 18 1.10 -9.21 10.20
CA THR A 18 1.60 -8.23 9.23
C THR A 18 0.61 -8.01 8.11
N PHE A 19 0.63 -6.81 7.52
CA PHE A 19 -0.29 -6.42 6.46
C PHE A 19 0.49 -6.20 5.17
N SER A 20 -0.01 -6.74 4.06
CA SER A 20 0.48 -6.48 2.70
C SER A 20 -0.69 -6.05 1.82
N ILE A 21 -0.40 -5.53 0.63
CA ILE A 21 -1.41 -5.18 -0.37
C ILE A 21 -1.24 -6.09 -1.57
N ASP A 22 -2.32 -6.75 -1.97
CA ASP A 22 -2.41 -7.51 -3.21
C ASP A 22 -3.24 -6.70 -4.22
N GLY A 23 -2.76 -6.49 -5.44
CA GLY A 23 -3.51 -5.71 -6.43
C GLY A 23 -2.82 -5.59 -7.78
N LEU A 24 -3.52 -5.00 -8.75
CA LEU A 24 -3.02 -4.73 -10.09
C LEU A 24 -2.06 -3.55 -10.04
N THR A 25 -0.80 -3.77 -10.39
CA THR A 25 0.26 -2.76 -10.26
C THR A 25 0.61 -2.15 -11.62
N TYR A 26 0.69 -0.82 -11.68
CA TYR A 26 1.10 -0.07 -12.87
C TYR A 26 2.20 0.95 -12.53
N GLY A 27 3.26 1.00 -13.33
CA GLY A 27 4.35 1.97 -13.17
C GLY A 27 5.72 1.31 -13.10
N ILE A 28 6.67 1.95 -12.41
CA ILE A 28 8.05 1.48 -12.31
C ILE A 28 8.51 1.51 -10.87
N ILE A 29 9.08 0.39 -10.39
CA ILE A 29 9.77 0.30 -9.09
C ILE A 29 11.15 -0.27 -9.33
N ASP A 30 12.18 0.43 -8.84
CA ASP A 30 13.58 0.02 -8.97
C ASP A 30 14.01 -0.32 -10.41
N GLY A 31 13.43 0.37 -11.39
CA GLY A 31 13.71 0.15 -12.82
C GLY A 31 12.98 -1.04 -13.45
N VAL A 32 12.09 -1.70 -12.71
CA VAL A 32 11.22 -2.77 -13.20
C VAL A 32 9.85 -2.19 -13.54
N GLU A 33 9.44 -2.35 -14.79
CA GLU A 33 8.10 -1.97 -15.28
C GLU A 33 7.04 -2.98 -14.84
N PHE A 34 5.88 -2.46 -14.45
CA PHE A 34 4.66 -3.20 -14.14
C PHE A 34 3.51 -2.62 -14.97
N ASP A 35 2.79 -3.50 -15.66
CA ASP A 35 1.63 -3.12 -16.47
C ASP A 35 0.49 -4.12 -16.24
N GLY A 36 -0.34 -3.85 -15.23
CA GLY A 36 -1.54 -4.63 -14.94
C GLY A 36 -1.27 -6.01 -14.35
N GLU A 37 -0.03 -6.31 -13.97
CA GLU A 37 0.29 -7.56 -13.27
C GLU A 37 -0.19 -7.50 -11.83
N LYS A 38 -0.82 -8.59 -11.37
CA LYS A 38 -1.23 -8.73 -9.98
C LYS A 38 -0.01 -9.02 -9.12
N ARG A 39 0.19 -8.23 -8.06
CA ARG A 39 1.31 -8.37 -7.13
C ARG A 39 0.89 -8.19 -5.68
N LEU A 40 1.57 -8.98 -4.84
CA LEU A 40 1.60 -8.80 -3.40
C LEU A 40 2.82 -7.96 -3.02
N THR A 41 2.61 -6.86 -2.30
CA THR A 41 3.69 -6.05 -1.73
C THR A 41 4.38 -6.79 -0.58
N ASN A 42 5.57 -6.32 -0.18
CA ASN A 42 6.07 -6.67 1.15
C ASN A 42 5.17 -6.06 2.24
N HIS A 43 5.42 -6.42 3.50
CA HIS A 43 4.60 -5.89 4.58
C HIS A 43 4.71 -4.36 4.65
N ILE A 44 3.57 -3.71 4.88
CA ILE A 44 3.42 -2.26 4.90
C ILE A 44 3.90 -1.72 6.25
N CYS A 45 4.80 -0.75 6.20
CA CYS A 45 5.37 -0.11 7.38
C CYS A 45 4.79 1.29 7.62
N LYS A 46 4.26 1.94 6.59
CA LYS A 46 3.70 3.29 6.66
C LYS A 46 2.59 3.46 5.65
N ALA A 47 1.58 4.24 6.01
CA ALA A 47 0.56 4.72 5.09
C ALA A 47 0.38 6.24 5.26
N TRP A 48 -0.25 6.89 4.28
CA TRP A 48 -0.73 8.26 4.38
C TRP A 48 -1.90 8.47 3.42
N LEU A 49 -2.69 9.51 3.66
CA LEU A 49 -3.74 9.95 2.74
C LEU A 49 -3.19 11.08 1.87
N ASP A 50 -3.46 11.00 0.58
CA ASP A 50 -3.13 12.06 -0.38
C ASP A 50 -4.34 12.28 -1.29
N ALA A 51 -4.38 13.41 -2.01
CA ALA A 51 -5.47 13.75 -2.93
C ALA A 51 -5.83 12.63 -3.93
N PRO A 52 -4.87 11.88 -4.53
CA PRO A 52 -5.21 10.82 -5.47
C PRO A 52 -5.61 9.49 -4.81
N GLY A 53 -5.35 9.26 -3.52
CA GLY A 53 -5.59 7.96 -2.90
C GLY A 53 -4.85 7.71 -1.58
N ILE A 54 -4.55 6.45 -1.30
CA ILE A 54 -3.81 6.03 -0.10
C ILE A 54 -2.38 5.70 -0.49
N GLY A 55 -1.43 6.51 -0.02
CA GLY A 55 -0.01 6.22 -0.18
C GLY A 55 0.46 5.21 0.85
N ILE A 56 1.36 4.31 0.46
CA ILE A 56 1.98 3.31 1.33
C ILE A 56 3.48 3.18 1.07
N VAL A 57 4.22 2.80 2.10
CA VAL A 57 5.61 2.34 1.99
C VAL A 57 5.72 0.94 2.57
N ASP A 58 6.29 0.03 1.78
CA ASP A 58 6.57 -1.32 2.24
C ASP A 58 7.94 -1.42 2.97
N SER A 59 8.20 -2.57 3.56
CA SER A 59 9.44 -2.83 4.30
C SER A 59 10.74 -2.82 3.48
N GLN A 60 10.66 -2.81 2.15
CA GLN A 60 11.83 -2.61 1.28
C GLN A 60 12.02 -1.14 0.89
N GLY A 61 11.12 -0.25 1.34
CA GLY A 61 11.14 1.17 0.98
C GLY A 61 10.51 1.46 -0.38
N CYS A 62 9.78 0.51 -0.95
CA CYS A 62 9.00 0.72 -2.17
C CYS A 62 7.76 1.53 -1.83
N GLU A 63 7.47 2.55 -2.64
CA GLU A 63 6.32 3.42 -2.44
C GLU A 63 5.21 3.01 -3.41
N TYR A 64 3.97 3.07 -2.96
CA TYR A 64 2.82 2.80 -3.82
C TYR A 64 1.70 3.79 -3.54
N MET A 65 0.88 4.03 -4.54
CA MET A 65 -0.37 4.77 -4.42
C MET A 65 -1.53 3.84 -4.75
N ILE A 66 -2.35 3.52 -3.75
CA ILE A 66 -3.58 2.75 -3.89
C ILE A 66 -4.67 3.70 -4.40
N LEU A 67 -5.20 3.42 -5.59
CA LEU A 67 -6.22 4.23 -6.26
C LEU A 67 -7.61 3.62 -6.21
N SER A 68 -7.71 2.29 -6.12
CA SER A 68 -8.98 1.60 -5.88
C SER A 68 -8.77 0.39 -4.97
N ILE A 69 -9.79 0.11 -4.16
CA ILE A 69 -9.86 -1.08 -3.30
C ILE A 69 -10.86 -2.04 -3.95
N ASP A 70 -10.55 -3.33 -4.01
CA ASP A 70 -11.41 -4.35 -4.64
C ASP A 70 -12.66 -4.62 -3.81
N GLU A 71 -13.73 -3.83 -4.03
CA GLU A 71 -15.05 -3.86 -3.35
C GLU A 71 -15.73 -5.24 -3.25
N LYS A 72 -15.26 -6.24 -4.02
CA LYS A 72 -15.82 -7.60 -4.04
C LYS A 72 -15.10 -8.56 -3.09
N SER A 73 -13.95 -8.17 -2.54
CA SER A 73 -13.24 -8.98 -1.56
C SER A 73 -14.01 -8.97 -0.23
N GLU A 74 -14.40 -10.17 0.23
CA GLU A 74 -15.14 -10.37 1.48
C GLU A 74 -14.40 -9.82 2.72
N THR A 75 -13.10 -9.50 2.59
CA THR A 75 -12.23 -9.04 3.69
C THR A 75 -11.99 -7.53 3.71
N ILE A 76 -12.56 -6.74 2.80
CA ILE A 76 -12.29 -5.29 2.72
C ILE A 76 -12.55 -4.55 4.02
N THR A 77 -13.75 -4.72 4.56
CA THR A 77 -14.17 -3.92 5.71
C THR A 77 -13.35 -4.28 6.94
N ASP A 78 -12.84 -5.51 6.96
CA ASP A 78 -12.14 -6.08 8.09
C ASP A 78 -10.67 -5.67 8.12
N ASP A 79 -10.05 -5.26 7.01
CA ASP A 79 -8.61 -4.99 7.01
C ASP A 79 -8.20 -3.58 6.54
N VAL A 80 -9.06 -2.83 5.83
CA VAL A 80 -8.74 -1.45 5.38
C VAL A 80 -8.48 -0.50 6.54
N HIS A 81 -9.10 -0.73 7.70
CA HIS A 81 -8.86 0.10 8.88
C HIS A 81 -7.40 0.06 9.37
N HIS A 82 -6.64 -0.99 9.05
CA HIS A 82 -5.21 -1.05 9.36
C HIS A 82 -4.38 -0.04 8.55
N LEU A 83 -4.76 0.23 7.29
CA LEU A 83 -4.13 1.28 6.49
C LEU A 83 -4.35 2.65 7.11
N PHE A 84 -5.57 2.93 7.56
CA PHE A 84 -5.86 4.19 8.26
C PHE A 84 -5.12 4.27 9.59
N ALA A 85 -5.08 3.19 10.37
CA ALA A 85 -4.31 3.16 11.62
C ALA A 85 -2.83 3.48 11.36
N LEU A 86 -2.21 2.89 10.33
CA LEU A 86 -0.83 3.19 9.93
C LEU A 86 -0.64 4.64 9.44
N ALA A 87 -1.66 5.24 8.83
CA ALA A 87 -1.62 6.65 8.44
C ALA A 87 -1.70 7.60 9.65
N PHE A 88 -2.38 7.19 10.73
CA PHE A 88 -2.48 7.96 11.96
C PHE A 88 -1.28 7.77 12.90
N LEU A 89 -0.62 6.61 12.86
CA LEU A 89 0.61 6.34 13.60
C LEU A 89 1.74 7.18 13.01
N HIS A 90 1.83 8.44 13.45
CA HIS A 90 2.95 9.30 13.15
C HIS A 90 4.21 8.60 13.69
N SER A 91 5.22 8.44 12.85
CA SER A 91 6.58 8.26 13.39
C SER A 91 6.78 9.41 14.37
N PRO A 92 7.20 9.16 15.63
CA PRO A 92 7.55 10.25 16.51
C PRO A 92 8.53 11.11 15.73
N GLU A 93 8.15 12.37 15.49
CA GLU A 93 9.08 13.36 14.99
C GLU A 93 10.32 13.21 15.86
N VAL A 94 11.46 12.91 15.24
CA VAL A 94 12.75 13.07 15.90
C VAL A 94 12.73 14.52 16.37
N ALA A 95 12.53 14.70 17.67
CA ALA A 95 12.59 16.01 18.31
C ALA A 95 13.93 16.63 17.92
N ILE A 96 13.86 17.69 17.11
CA ILE A 96 15.02 18.51 16.73
C ILE A 96 15.25 19.52 17.85
#